data_AF-A0A0F9INE2-F1
#
_entry.id   AF-A0A0F9INE2-F1
#
_cell.length_a   1.000
_cell.length_b   1.000
_cell.length_c   1.000
_cell.angle_alpha   90.00
_cell.angle_beta   90.00
_cell.angle_gamma   90.00
#
_symmetry.space_group_name_H-M   'P 1'
#
loop_
_entity.id
_entity.type
_entity.pdbx_description
1 polymer ?
#
loop_
_entity_poly.entity_id
_entity_poly.type
_entity_poly.pdbx_seq_one_letter_code
_entity_poly.pdbx_strand_id
1 'polypeptide(L)'
;MSEKETEHQSPNGEYNYTDYSSKMSDLYFRYDQNYYPLDDDLPDPQIDPIIPGKKVPLQKVGIAPVDLPITVMRRDGGLQTLQSKASLYCSLDDPNAKGLNLSRLYLLMDQTIKDQLTNDGIKNTLKEMAKKQGSNNAYCKLRFRYPWTQKALRTRKPLNPWDIEQGNYQILEDRTKISFEKIEGHIAYDVVIEGRYHRGAEKEIRFFLTVDYVYSSTCPCSFELAHTATEMREAAANAHSQRSIMKTTVEYDPENLVWIEDLVELHR
;
A
#
# COMPACT_ATOMS: atom_id res chain seq x y z
N MET A 1 -40.48 44.95 9.68
CA MET A 1 -40.00 45.34 8.34
C MET A 1 -38.51 45.46 8.43
N SER A 2 -37.80 44.39 8.07
CA SER A 2 -36.34 44.34 8.01
C SER A 2 -36.01 44.06 6.55
N GLU A 3 -35.31 44.98 5.92
CA GLU A 3 -34.80 44.86 4.56
C GLU A 3 -33.84 43.68 4.51
N LYS A 4 -34.17 42.66 3.70
CA LYS A 4 -33.19 41.63 3.33
C LYS A 4 -32.28 42.27 2.28
N GLU A 5 -31.05 42.57 2.68
CA GLU A 5 -29.98 42.91 1.75
C GLU A 5 -29.87 41.79 0.71
N THR A 6 -29.94 42.18 -0.56
CA THR A 6 -29.74 41.33 -1.72
C THR A 6 -28.23 41.07 -1.86
N GLU A 7 -27.72 40.15 -1.05
CA GLU A 7 -26.39 39.57 -1.29
C GLU A 7 -26.41 38.94 -2.69
N HIS A 8 -25.45 39.31 -3.54
CA HIS A 8 -25.18 38.76 -4.88
C HIS A 8 -25.73 39.48 -6.12
N GLN A 9 -25.83 40.82 -6.13
CA GLN A 9 -25.87 41.56 -7.40
C GLN A 9 -24.56 42.33 -7.67
N SER A 10 -24.12 42.30 -8.93
CA SER A 10 -22.99 43.09 -9.43
C SER A 10 -23.28 44.58 -9.16
N PRO A 11 -22.32 45.36 -8.62
CA PRO A 11 -22.54 46.76 -8.26
C PRO A 11 -23.03 47.65 -9.42
N ASN A 12 -22.80 47.21 -10.68
CA ASN A 12 -23.11 47.99 -11.88
C ASN A 12 -24.18 47.35 -12.79
N GLY A 13 -24.80 46.23 -12.40
CA GLY A 13 -25.84 45.56 -13.20
C GLY A 13 -25.35 44.86 -14.49
N GLU A 14 -24.14 45.13 -14.97
CA GLU A 14 -23.48 44.31 -16.00
C GLU A 14 -22.61 43.23 -15.33
N TYR A 15 -22.80 41.98 -15.75
CA TYR A 15 -22.11 40.82 -15.21
C TYR A 15 -21.09 40.30 -16.20
N ASN A 16 -19.87 40.03 -15.72
CA ASN A 16 -18.84 39.36 -16.49
C ASN A 16 -19.24 37.89 -16.71
N TYR A 17 -19.72 37.56 -17.91
CA TYR A 17 -19.83 36.17 -18.36
C TYR A 17 -18.70 35.84 -19.33
N THR A 18 -18.28 34.58 -19.34
CA THR A 18 -17.27 34.11 -20.31
C THR A 18 -17.98 33.62 -21.55
N ASP A 19 -17.91 34.39 -22.64
CA ASP A 19 -18.55 34.02 -23.90
C ASP A 19 -17.75 32.94 -24.64
N TYR A 20 -18.28 31.71 -24.66
CA TYR A 20 -17.71 30.57 -25.37
C TYR A 20 -18.36 30.32 -26.74
N SER A 21 -19.26 31.19 -27.19
CA SER A 21 -19.96 31.05 -28.48
C SER A 21 -19.00 30.88 -29.66
N SER A 22 -17.83 31.54 -29.60
CA SER A 22 -16.76 31.42 -30.60
C SER A 22 -16.16 30.00 -30.74
N LYS A 23 -16.30 29.14 -29.72
CA LYS A 23 -15.77 27.76 -29.73
C LYS A 23 -16.81 26.69 -30.05
N MET A 24 -18.09 27.07 -30.15
CA MET A 24 -19.21 26.15 -30.36
C MET A 24 -20.19 26.74 -31.37
N SER A 25 -19.80 26.76 -32.65
CA SER A 25 -20.55 27.39 -33.75
C SER A 25 -21.98 26.88 -33.93
N ASP A 26 -22.25 25.65 -33.48
CA ASP A 26 -23.52 24.96 -33.71
C ASP A 26 -24.57 25.28 -32.64
N LEU A 27 -24.19 26.04 -31.60
CA LEU A 27 -25.05 26.39 -30.47
C LEU A 27 -25.27 27.90 -30.39
N TYR A 28 -26.51 28.34 -30.57
CA TYR A 28 -26.92 29.72 -30.34
C TYR A 28 -27.18 29.93 -28.84
N PHE A 29 -26.14 30.30 -28.08
CA PHE A 29 -26.31 30.73 -26.69
C PHE A 29 -26.87 32.16 -26.64
N ARG A 30 -28.17 32.31 -26.38
CA ARG A 30 -28.78 33.59 -26.01
C ARG A 30 -28.98 33.59 -24.50
N TYR A 31 -28.09 34.28 -23.78
CA TYR A 31 -28.28 34.52 -22.35
C TYR A 31 -29.35 35.59 -22.16
N ASP A 32 -30.42 35.26 -21.44
CA ASP A 32 -31.38 36.28 -20.98
C ASP A 32 -30.72 37.06 -19.84
N GLN A 33 -30.34 38.31 -20.09
CA GLN A 33 -29.70 39.18 -19.11
C GLN A 33 -30.57 39.43 -17.86
N ASN A 34 -31.88 39.17 -17.96
CA ASN A 34 -32.83 39.35 -16.87
C ASN A 34 -33.17 38.05 -16.12
N TYR A 35 -32.70 36.89 -16.58
CA TYR A 35 -32.97 35.61 -15.94
C TYR A 35 -31.87 35.26 -14.95
N TYR A 36 -32.17 35.38 -13.66
CA TYR A 36 -31.32 34.92 -12.57
C TYR A 36 -32.03 33.77 -11.86
N PRO A 37 -31.48 32.54 -11.87
CA PRO A 37 -32.06 31.47 -11.06
C PRO A 37 -31.93 31.88 -9.60
N LEU A 38 -33.05 31.94 -8.89
CA LEU A 38 -33.01 32.12 -7.44
C LEU A 38 -32.35 30.89 -6.82
N ASP A 39 -31.73 31.03 -5.65
CA ASP A 39 -31.09 29.89 -4.97
C ASP A 39 -32.07 28.73 -4.72
N ASP A 40 -33.36 29.04 -4.58
CA ASP A 40 -34.46 28.07 -4.45
C ASP A 40 -34.82 27.35 -5.77
N ASP A 41 -34.48 27.92 -6.93
CA ASP A 41 -34.73 27.36 -8.27
C ASP A 41 -33.57 26.48 -8.76
N LEU A 42 -32.40 26.57 -8.13
CA LEU A 42 -31.27 25.71 -8.43
C LEU A 42 -31.54 24.32 -7.83
N PRO A 43 -31.69 23.26 -8.63
CA PRO A 43 -31.88 21.92 -8.09
C PRO A 43 -30.64 21.54 -7.32
N ASP A 44 -30.73 21.40 -5.99
CA ASP A 44 -29.62 20.89 -5.18
C ASP A 44 -29.41 19.40 -5.52
N PRO A 45 -28.34 19.06 -6.27
CA PRO A 45 -28.10 17.69 -6.70
C PRO A 45 -27.73 16.77 -5.52
N GLN A 46 -27.53 17.29 -4.32
CA GLN A 46 -27.25 16.54 -3.09
C GLN A 46 -28.49 16.23 -2.26
N ILE A 47 -29.61 16.94 -2.45
CA ILE A 47 -30.83 16.76 -1.64
C ILE A 47 -31.71 15.63 -2.18
N ASP A 48 -31.88 15.51 -3.50
CA ASP A 48 -32.65 14.42 -4.11
C ASP A 48 -32.22 14.11 -5.56
N PRO A 49 -31.02 13.54 -5.78
CA PRO A 49 -30.60 13.18 -7.11
C PRO A 49 -31.53 12.10 -7.66
N ILE A 50 -32.23 12.39 -8.75
CA ILE A 50 -32.86 11.38 -9.59
C ILE A 50 -31.71 10.58 -10.21
N ILE A 51 -31.28 9.50 -9.55
CA ILE A 51 -30.26 8.59 -10.07
C ILE A 51 -31.01 7.54 -10.92
N PRO A 52 -31.03 7.65 -12.26
CA PRO A 52 -31.64 6.64 -13.10
C PRO A 52 -30.85 5.33 -12.95
N GLY A 53 -31.51 4.28 -12.46
CA GLY A 53 -30.90 2.95 -12.32
C GLY A 53 -31.52 2.11 -11.22
N LYS A 54 -31.23 0.80 -11.25
CA LYS A 54 -31.55 -0.10 -10.16
C LYS A 54 -30.56 0.17 -9.02
N LYS A 55 -31.03 0.26 -7.78
CA LYS A 55 -30.14 0.32 -6.62
C LYS A 55 -29.36 -1.00 -6.54
N VAL A 56 -28.03 -0.93 -6.67
CA VAL A 56 -27.13 -2.09 -6.62
C VAL A 56 -26.23 -1.98 -5.38
N PRO A 57 -26.01 -3.07 -4.64
CA PRO A 57 -25.08 -3.06 -3.52
C PRO A 57 -23.64 -2.78 -4.00
N LEU A 58 -22.88 -2.03 -3.20
CA LEU A 58 -21.50 -1.72 -3.53
C LEU A 58 -20.58 -2.78 -2.91
N GLN A 59 -19.81 -3.45 -3.75
CA GLN A 59 -18.92 -4.54 -3.31
C GLN A 59 -17.79 -4.05 -2.42
N LYS A 60 -17.27 -2.84 -2.67
CA LYS A 60 -16.09 -2.31 -1.98
C LYS A 60 -16.09 -0.78 -1.96
N VAL A 61 -16.27 -0.21 -0.78
CA VAL A 61 -16.24 1.23 -0.51
C VAL A 61 -15.47 1.46 0.80
N GLY A 62 -14.67 2.52 0.86
CA GLY A 62 -13.90 2.84 2.05
C GLY A 62 -12.87 3.93 1.81
N ILE A 63 -11.78 3.88 2.57
CA ILE A 63 -10.72 4.89 2.52
C ILE A 63 -9.42 4.25 2.03
N ALA A 64 -8.78 4.89 1.07
CA ALA A 64 -7.44 4.53 0.63
C ALA A 64 -6.71 5.68 -0.05
N PRO A 65 -5.36 5.76 0.09
CA PRO A 65 -4.53 5.30 1.19
C PRO A 65 -4.37 6.36 2.30
N VAL A 66 -4.27 5.93 3.56
CA VAL A 66 -3.93 6.78 4.71
C VAL A 66 -2.55 6.40 5.24
N ASP A 67 -1.68 7.38 5.43
CA ASP A 67 -0.36 7.17 6.03
C ASP A 67 -0.51 7.06 7.55
N LEU A 68 -0.06 5.93 8.13
CA LEU A 68 -0.12 5.66 9.56
C LEU A 68 1.20 5.04 10.03
N PRO A 69 1.73 5.46 11.20
CA PRO A 69 2.80 4.73 11.84
C PRO A 69 2.27 3.38 12.32
N ILE A 70 3.07 2.33 12.13
CA ILE A 70 2.81 0.98 12.62
C ILE A 70 4.03 0.48 13.38
N THR A 71 3.82 -0.37 14.36
CA THR A 71 4.91 -1.08 15.05
C THR A 71 4.88 -2.55 14.65
N VAL A 72 5.96 -3.03 14.04
CA VAL A 72 6.12 -4.40 13.56
C VAL A 72 7.09 -5.15 14.46
N MET A 73 6.75 -6.39 14.79
CA MET A 73 7.64 -7.32 15.50
C MET A 73 8.56 -8.01 14.50
N ARG A 74 9.86 -8.03 14.80
CA ARG A 74 10.88 -8.72 14.02
C ARG A 74 11.15 -10.11 14.60
N ARG A 75 11.66 -11.03 13.78
CA ARG A 75 12.03 -12.39 14.23
C ARG A 75 13.10 -12.40 15.32
N ASP A 76 13.93 -11.37 15.40
CA ASP A 76 14.94 -11.19 16.45
C ASP A 76 14.36 -10.72 17.81
N GLY A 77 13.04 -10.54 17.89
CA GLY A 77 12.34 -10.04 19.07
C GLY A 77 12.32 -8.52 19.20
N GLY A 78 12.94 -7.79 18.25
CA GLY A 78 12.90 -6.33 18.21
C GLY A 78 11.54 -5.80 17.77
N LEU A 79 11.12 -4.67 18.35
CA LEU A 79 10.00 -3.87 17.85
C LEU A 79 10.55 -2.74 16.98
N GLN A 80 9.95 -2.54 15.80
CA GLN A 80 10.34 -1.48 14.90
C GLN A 80 9.13 -0.67 14.43
N THR A 81 9.19 0.64 14.65
CA THR A 81 8.17 1.57 14.13
C THR A 81 8.48 1.92 12.68
N LEU A 82 7.51 1.73 11.80
CA LEU A 82 7.60 1.97 10.36
C LEU A 82 6.43 2.86 9.92
N GLN A 83 6.64 3.62 8.85
CA GLN A 83 5.53 4.27 8.15
C GLN A 83 4.83 3.27 7.23
N SER A 84 3.51 3.26 7.26
CA SER A 84 2.69 2.40 6.40
C SER A 84 1.59 3.17 5.70
N LYS A 85 1.15 2.62 4.57
CA LYS A 85 -0.04 3.03 3.83
C LYS A 85 -1.14 2.03 4.10
N ALA A 86 -2.10 2.44 4.90
CA ALA A 86 -3.24 1.65 5.26
C ALA A 86 -4.43 1.94 4.34
N SER A 87 -5.22 0.92 4.05
CA SER A 87 -6.43 1.04 3.23
C SER A 87 -7.49 0.12 3.80
N LEU A 88 -8.64 0.68 4.17
CA LEU A 88 -9.79 -0.06 4.67
C LEU A 88 -10.94 0.03 3.69
N TYR A 89 -11.61 -1.10 3.48
CA TYR A 89 -12.79 -1.17 2.65
C TYR A 89 -13.83 -2.09 3.27
N CYS A 90 -15.10 -1.80 3.04
CA CYS A 90 -16.21 -2.66 3.36
C CYS A 90 -17.23 -2.68 2.22
N SER A 91 -18.11 -3.67 2.25
CA SER A 91 -19.24 -3.76 1.34
C SER A 91 -20.40 -2.90 1.86
N LEU A 92 -21.20 -2.36 0.94
CA LEU A 92 -22.49 -1.77 1.25
C LEU A 92 -23.57 -2.68 0.68
N ASP A 93 -24.04 -3.60 1.52
CA ASP A 93 -24.97 -4.66 1.11
C ASP A 93 -26.42 -4.18 0.97
N ASP A 94 -26.84 -3.20 1.77
CA ASP A 94 -28.17 -2.58 1.65
C ASP A 94 -28.17 -1.58 0.48
N PRO A 95 -28.91 -1.85 -0.61
CA PRO A 95 -28.98 -0.94 -1.75
C PRO A 95 -29.71 0.38 -1.43
N ASN A 96 -30.46 0.44 -0.32
CA ASN A 96 -31.16 1.64 0.12
C ASN A 96 -30.34 2.52 1.07
N ALA A 97 -29.19 2.05 1.53
CA ALA A 97 -28.32 2.84 2.38
C ALA A 97 -27.71 4.00 1.59
N LYS A 98 -27.80 5.22 2.15
CA LYS A 98 -27.25 6.43 1.51
C LYS A 98 -25.73 6.42 1.38
N GLY A 99 -25.02 5.69 2.24
CA GLY A 99 -23.56 5.61 2.19
C GLY A 99 -22.94 5.08 3.48
N LEU A 100 -21.61 5.03 3.49
CA LEU A 100 -20.81 4.66 4.65
C LEU A 100 -20.31 5.91 5.39
N ASN A 101 -20.13 5.80 6.70
CA ASN A 101 -19.48 6.87 7.46
C ASN A 101 -17.95 6.75 7.32
N LEU A 102 -17.39 7.46 6.33
CA LEU A 102 -15.96 7.40 6.02
C LEU A 102 -15.10 7.92 7.19
N SER A 103 -15.46 9.03 7.84
CA SER A 103 -14.66 9.58 8.94
C SER A 103 -14.51 8.59 10.11
N ARG A 104 -15.51 7.74 10.34
CA ARG A 104 -15.44 6.68 11.35
C ARG A 104 -14.41 5.59 11.02
N LEU A 105 -14.18 5.29 9.75
CA LEU A 105 -13.14 4.34 9.33
C LEU A 105 -11.75 4.89 9.68
N TYR A 106 -11.52 6.19 9.48
CA TYR A 106 -10.26 6.83 9.86
C TYR A 106 -9.99 6.74 11.36
N LEU A 107 -11.00 7.08 12.19
CA LEU A 107 -10.88 6.99 13.65
C LEU A 107 -10.61 5.57 14.12
N LEU A 108 -11.25 4.58 13.49
CA LEU A 108 -11.01 3.17 13.78
C LEU A 108 -9.55 2.80 13.50
N MET A 109 -9.00 3.23 12.36
CA MET A 109 -7.59 2.96 12.01
C MET A 109 -6.61 3.56 13.02
N ASP A 110 -6.81 4.81 13.43
CA ASP A 110 -5.94 5.46 14.41
C ASP A 110 -6.02 4.78 15.79
N GLN A 111 -7.19 4.27 16.20
CA GLN A 111 -7.37 3.61 17.49
C GLN A 111 -6.82 2.17 17.54
N THR A 112 -6.96 1.40 16.46
CA THR A 112 -6.68 -0.04 16.49
C THR A 112 -5.39 -0.44 15.78
N ILE A 113 -4.94 0.31 14.77
CA ILE A 113 -3.79 -0.07 13.92
C ILE A 113 -2.49 0.60 14.39
N LYS A 114 -2.58 1.81 14.98
CA LYS A 114 -1.44 2.63 15.36
C LYS A 114 -0.49 1.95 16.35
N ASP A 115 -1.04 1.30 17.38
CA ASP A 115 -0.26 0.86 18.53
C ASP A 115 0.01 -0.65 18.54
N GLN A 116 -0.68 -1.46 17.72
CA GLN A 116 -0.55 -2.92 17.74
C GLN A 116 -0.74 -3.52 16.35
N LEU A 117 0.36 -3.80 15.62
CA LEU A 117 0.31 -4.72 14.49
C LEU A 117 0.50 -6.16 14.98
N THR A 118 -0.38 -6.59 15.89
CA THR A 118 -0.64 -8.01 16.08
C THR A 118 -1.70 -8.43 15.07
N ASN A 119 -1.63 -9.67 14.56
CA ASN A 119 -2.69 -10.22 13.72
C ASN A 119 -4.07 -10.02 14.37
N ASP A 120 -4.11 -10.05 15.70
CA ASP A 120 -5.29 -9.76 16.53
C ASP A 120 -5.84 -8.35 16.35
N GLY A 121 -4.98 -7.33 16.23
CA GLY A 121 -5.40 -5.95 15.97
C GLY A 121 -6.16 -5.83 14.64
N ILE A 122 -5.63 -6.41 13.57
CA ILE A 122 -6.30 -6.42 12.25
C ILE A 122 -7.60 -7.25 12.32
N LYS A 123 -7.56 -8.42 12.98
CA LYS A 123 -8.71 -9.31 13.16
C LYS A 123 -9.87 -8.59 13.87
N ASN A 124 -9.57 -7.91 14.98
CA ASN A 124 -10.54 -7.15 15.76
C ASN A 124 -11.08 -5.96 14.97
N THR A 125 -10.21 -5.22 14.29
CA THR A 125 -10.59 -4.09 13.42
C THR A 125 -11.58 -4.52 12.34
N LEU A 126 -11.32 -5.63 11.66
CA LEU A 126 -12.20 -6.15 10.61
C LEU A 126 -13.57 -6.57 11.15
N LYS A 127 -13.60 -7.28 12.30
CA LYS A 127 -14.86 -7.67 12.95
C LYS A 127 -15.66 -6.48 13.43
N GLU A 128 -15.01 -5.52 14.08
CA GLU A 128 -15.64 -4.31 14.58
C GLU A 128 -16.18 -3.44 13.45
N MET A 129 -15.41 -3.31 12.36
CA MET A 129 -15.83 -2.59 11.16
C MET A 129 -17.07 -3.24 10.54
N ALA A 130 -17.05 -4.57 10.33
CA ALA A 130 -18.18 -5.30 9.78
C ALA A 130 -19.45 -5.15 10.66
N LYS A 131 -19.30 -5.23 11.98
CA LYS A 131 -20.41 -5.08 12.93
C LYS A 131 -20.98 -3.66 12.97
N LYS A 132 -20.13 -2.63 13.06
CA LYS A 132 -20.55 -1.23 13.15
C LYS A 132 -21.20 -0.72 11.86
N GLN A 133 -20.75 -1.26 10.72
CA GLN A 133 -21.18 -0.80 9.40
C GLN A 133 -22.28 -1.67 8.79
N GLY A 134 -22.58 -2.83 9.39
CA GLY A 134 -23.59 -3.76 8.88
C GLY A 134 -23.18 -4.49 7.59
N SER A 135 -21.88 -4.50 7.29
CA SER A 135 -21.32 -5.05 6.05
C SER A 135 -21.02 -6.54 6.18
N ASN A 136 -21.26 -7.30 5.11
CA ASN A 136 -20.91 -8.72 5.03
C ASN A 136 -19.41 -8.92 4.78
N ASN A 137 -18.81 -8.03 4.00
CA ASN A 137 -17.40 -8.09 3.61
C ASN A 137 -16.63 -6.89 4.14
N ALA A 138 -15.41 -7.15 4.62
CA ALA A 138 -14.47 -6.16 5.12
C ALA A 138 -13.04 -6.51 4.68
N TYR A 139 -12.26 -5.51 4.31
CA TYR A 139 -10.90 -5.67 3.80
C TYR A 139 -9.98 -4.63 4.44
N CYS A 140 -8.83 -5.08 4.92
CA CYS A 140 -7.75 -4.23 5.40
C CYS A 140 -6.48 -4.56 4.62
N LYS A 141 -5.80 -3.53 4.12
CA LYS A 141 -4.53 -3.66 3.39
C LYS A 141 -3.53 -2.67 3.96
N LEU A 142 -2.43 -3.18 4.49
CA LEU A 142 -1.32 -2.42 5.02
C LEU A 142 -0.12 -2.61 4.10
N ARG A 143 0.46 -1.52 3.60
CA ARG A 143 1.66 -1.53 2.77
C ARG A 143 2.76 -0.79 3.48
N PHE A 144 3.92 -1.40 3.66
CA PHE A 144 5.06 -0.76 4.31
C PHE A 144 6.38 -1.30 3.75
N ARG A 145 7.46 -0.57 4.00
CA ARG A 145 8.81 -1.03 3.64
C ARG A 145 9.45 -1.64 4.87
N TYR A 146 9.81 -2.90 4.79
CA TYR A 146 10.42 -3.66 5.87
C TYR A 146 11.95 -3.66 5.73
N PRO A 147 12.68 -2.91 6.58
CA PRO A 147 14.13 -2.90 6.56
C PRO A 147 14.69 -4.15 7.25
N TRP A 148 15.70 -4.74 6.62
CA TRP A 148 16.38 -5.93 7.09
C TRP A 148 17.88 -5.80 6.88
N THR A 149 18.65 -6.50 7.70
CA THR A 149 20.11 -6.52 7.63
C THR A 149 20.59 -7.80 6.95
N GLN A 150 21.37 -7.66 5.87
CA GLN A 150 21.94 -8.78 5.13
C GLN A 150 23.46 -8.83 5.28
N LYS A 151 23.97 -9.99 5.70
CA LYS A 151 25.41 -10.30 5.73
C LYS A 151 25.95 -10.46 4.31
N ALA A 152 27.12 -9.86 4.07
CA ALA A 152 27.89 -10.01 2.84
C ALA A 152 28.22 -11.48 2.56
N LEU A 153 28.38 -11.85 1.29
CA LEU A 153 28.73 -13.22 0.91
C LEU A 153 30.18 -13.55 1.31
N ARG A 154 31.12 -12.67 0.93
CA ARG A 154 32.55 -12.87 1.11
C ARG A 154 33.20 -11.85 2.05
N THR A 155 32.86 -10.57 1.93
CA THR A 155 33.57 -9.49 2.64
C THR A 155 33.35 -9.57 4.15
N ARG A 156 34.44 -9.45 4.90
CA ARG A 156 34.46 -9.53 6.37
C ARG A 156 34.91 -8.21 6.99
N LYS A 157 34.54 -7.98 8.25
CA LYS A 157 34.98 -6.79 8.97
C LYS A 157 36.51 -6.83 9.15
N PRO A 158 37.18 -5.66 9.18
CA PRO A 158 38.60 -5.61 9.53
C PRO A 158 38.79 -6.15 10.96
N LEU A 159 39.94 -6.78 11.20
CA LEU A 159 40.30 -7.28 12.52
C LEU A 159 40.63 -6.10 13.43
N ASN A 160 39.98 -6.04 14.58
CA ASN A 160 40.37 -5.11 15.63
C ASN A 160 41.49 -5.73 16.48
N PRO A 161 42.34 -4.91 17.14
CA PRO A 161 43.39 -5.41 18.03
C PRO A 161 42.87 -6.40 19.10
N TRP A 162 41.65 -6.16 19.61
CA TRP A 162 41.01 -7.01 20.60
C TRP A 162 40.59 -8.39 20.05
N ASP A 163 40.19 -8.48 18.79
CA ASP A 163 39.85 -9.76 18.14
C ASP A 163 41.09 -10.66 18.02
N ILE A 164 42.26 -10.04 17.84
CA ILE A 164 43.55 -10.74 17.76
C ILE A 164 43.95 -11.26 19.15
N GLU A 165 43.77 -10.46 20.19
CA GLU A 165 44.04 -10.85 21.59
C GLU A 165 43.14 -12.00 22.06
N GLN A 166 41.88 -12.01 21.64
CA GLN A 166 40.92 -13.06 22.01
C GLN A 166 40.93 -14.30 21.12
N GLY A 167 41.73 -14.31 20.05
CA GLY A 167 41.76 -15.44 19.12
C GLY A 167 40.52 -15.56 18.22
N ASN A 168 39.71 -14.50 18.10
CA ASN A 168 38.50 -14.45 17.28
C ASN A 168 38.81 -14.18 15.80
N TYR A 169 39.66 -15.00 15.20
CA TYR A 169 40.01 -14.92 13.78
C TYR A 169 40.22 -16.30 13.17
N GLN A 170 39.98 -16.39 11.87
CA GLN A 170 40.30 -17.57 11.06
C GLN A 170 41.61 -17.31 10.32
N ILE A 171 42.48 -18.32 10.27
CA ILE A 171 43.72 -18.30 9.48
C ILE A 171 43.44 -19.04 8.17
N LEU A 172 43.68 -18.38 7.03
CA LEU A 172 43.62 -18.99 5.71
C LEU A 172 44.92 -19.73 5.37
N GLU A 173 44.92 -20.53 4.30
CA GLU A 173 46.10 -21.29 3.84
C GLU A 173 47.32 -20.41 3.53
N ASP A 174 47.08 -19.15 3.15
CA ASP A 174 48.08 -18.11 2.88
C ASP A 174 48.62 -17.41 4.15
N ARG A 175 48.22 -17.85 5.34
CA ARG A 175 48.50 -17.24 6.66
C ARG A 175 47.85 -15.88 6.90
N THR A 176 46.91 -15.45 6.06
CA THR A 176 46.14 -14.24 6.28
C THR A 176 45.12 -14.46 7.40
N LYS A 177 45.07 -13.54 8.39
CA LYS A 177 44.07 -13.55 9.45
C LYS A 177 42.82 -12.80 8.99
N ILE A 178 41.65 -13.42 9.11
CA ILE A 178 40.36 -12.81 8.78
C ILE A 178 39.40 -12.88 9.98
N SER A 179 38.58 -11.84 10.17
CA SER A 179 37.54 -11.84 11.21
C SER A 179 36.50 -12.93 10.96
N PHE A 180 35.85 -13.46 12.00
CA PHE A 180 34.65 -14.30 11.83
C PHE A 180 33.43 -13.50 11.39
N GLU A 181 33.40 -12.20 11.68
CA GLU A 181 32.25 -11.35 11.39
C GLU A 181 32.23 -10.88 9.94
N LYS A 182 31.09 -11.09 9.27
CA LYS A 182 30.85 -10.54 7.94
C LYS A 182 30.40 -9.09 8.02
N ILE A 183 30.69 -8.31 6.98
CA ILE A 183 30.10 -6.98 6.85
C ILE A 183 28.59 -7.14 6.60
N GLU A 184 27.81 -6.21 7.11
CA GLU A 184 26.35 -6.19 7.00
C GLU A 184 25.90 -4.94 6.24
N GLY A 185 24.84 -5.08 5.44
CA GLY A 185 24.20 -4.00 4.71
C GLY A 185 22.69 -4.01 4.88
N HIS A 186 22.06 -2.85 4.75
CA HIS A 186 20.61 -2.72 4.86
C HIS A 186 19.92 -2.88 3.50
N ILE A 187 18.86 -3.68 3.48
CA ILE A 187 17.94 -3.82 2.35
C ILE A 187 16.53 -3.63 2.88
N ALA A 188 15.69 -2.92 2.12
CA ALA A 188 14.29 -2.75 2.46
C ALA A 188 13.41 -3.49 1.44
N TYR A 189 12.52 -4.33 1.94
CA TYR A 189 11.57 -5.10 1.14
C TYR A 189 10.20 -4.43 1.17
N ASP A 190 9.50 -4.42 0.04
CA ASP A 190 8.13 -3.93 0.02
C ASP A 190 7.21 -5.06 0.49
N VAL A 191 6.46 -4.79 1.56
CA VAL A 191 5.61 -5.78 2.23
C VAL A 191 4.18 -5.30 2.24
N VAL A 192 3.27 -6.25 2.00
CA VAL A 192 1.83 -6.03 2.10
C VAL A 192 1.22 -7.07 3.02
N ILE A 193 0.53 -6.61 4.07
CA ILE A 193 -0.31 -7.46 4.91
C ILE A 193 -1.76 -7.15 4.56
N GLU A 194 -2.54 -8.18 4.19
CA GLU A 194 -3.96 -8.06 3.91
C GLU A 194 -4.78 -8.95 4.83
N GLY A 195 -5.80 -8.38 5.47
CA GLY A 195 -6.83 -9.13 6.18
C GLY A 195 -8.15 -9.03 5.42
N ARG A 196 -8.80 -10.16 5.18
CA ARG A 196 -10.10 -10.24 4.50
C ARG A 196 -11.11 -10.92 5.43
N TYR A 197 -12.21 -10.23 5.70
CA TYR A 197 -13.35 -10.75 6.44
C TYR A 197 -14.52 -10.99 5.49
N HIS A 198 -15.11 -12.18 5.56
CA HIS A 198 -16.31 -12.57 4.83
C HIS A 198 -17.29 -13.25 5.78
N ARG A 199 -18.45 -12.63 5.97
CA ARG A 199 -19.50 -13.17 6.84
C ARG A 199 -20.08 -14.46 6.24
N GLY A 200 -20.11 -15.53 7.04
CA GLY A 200 -20.69 -16.82 6.63
C GLY A 200 -19.77 -17.73 5.81
N ALA A 201 -18.50 -17.37 5.62
CA ALA A 201 -17.49 -18.32 5.12
C ALA A 201 -17.06 -19.31 6.21
N GLU A 202 -16.57 -20.47 5.81
CA GLU A 202 -15.97 -21.48 6.71
C GLU A 202 -14.82 -20.89 7.53
N LYS A 203 -13.96 -20.10 6.88
CA LYS A 203 -13.00 -19.19 7.55
C LYS A 203 -13.48 -17.76 7.39
N GLU A 204 -14.06 -17.20 8.45
CA GLU A 204 -14.55 -15.82 8.46
C GLU A 204 -13.45 -14.79 8.18
N ILE A 205 -12.20 -15.08 8.55
CA ILE A 205 -11.05 -14.19 8.37
C ILE A 205 -9.90 -14.94 7.72
N ARG A 206 -9.33 -14.34 6.68
CA ARG A 206 -8.14 -14.83 5.97
C ARG A 206 -7.07 -13.75 5.96
N PHE A 207 -5.84 -14.14 6.24
CA PHE A 207 -4.68 -13.25 6.23
C PHE A 207 -3.76 -13.61 5.07
N PHE A 208 -3.23 -12.58 4.42
CA PHE A 208 -2.29 -12.71 3.33
C PHE A 208 -1.07 -11.84 3.60
N LEU A 209 0.11 -12.43 3.44
CA LEU A 209 1.38 -11.72 3.48
C LEU A 209 1.97 -11.74 2.06
N THR A 210 2.27 -10.56 1.52
CA THR A 210 2.96 -10.42 0.24
C THR A 210 4.29 -9.74 0.45
N VAL A 211 5.35 -10.31 -0.13
CA VAL A 211 6.70 -9.75 -0.10
C VAL A 211 7.21 -9.63 -1.53
N ASP A 212 7.74 -8.45 -1.86
CA ASP A 212 8.44 -8.21 -3.12
C ASP A 212 9.94 -8.42 -2.90
N TYR A 213 10.44 -9.57 -3.34
CA TYR A 213 11.86 -9.92 -3.29
C TYR A 213 12.57 -9.46 -4.56
N VAL A 214 13.55 -8.58 -4.40
CA VAL A 214 14.37 -8.06 -5.50
C VAL A 214 15.61 -8.92 -5.64
N TYR A 215 15.82 -9.47 -6.84
CA TYR A 215 16.96 -10.34 -7.13
C TYR A 215 17.60 -10.01 -8.49
N SER A 216 18.83 -10.44 -8.69
CA SER A 216 19.50 -10.37 -10.00
C SER A 216 19.22 -11.68 -10.72
N SER A 217 18.54 -11.61 -11.86
CA SER A 217 18.36 -12.77 -12.72
C SER A 217 19.34 -12.72 -13.89
N THR A 218 19.81 -13.89 -14.31
CA THR A 218 20.66 -14.03 -15.50
C THR A 218 19.97 -14.99 -16.44
N CYS A 219 19.86 -14.61 -17.72
CA CYS A 219 19.21 -15.45 -18.71
C CYS A 219 20.10 -16.66 -19.04
N PRO A 220 19.58 -17.91 -18.92
CA PRO A 220 20.37 -19.09 -19.25
C PRO A 220 20.79 -19.13 -20.73
N CYS A 221 19.95 -18.64 -21.64
CA CYS A 221 20.28 -18.57 -23.06
C CYS A 221 21.43 -17.60 -23.35
N SER A 222 21.45 -16.44 -22.68
CA SER A 222 22.57 -15.50 -22.82
C SER A 222 23.85 -16.04 -22.19
N PHE A 223 23.74 -16.82 -21.12
CA PHE A 223 24.87 -17.48 -20.51
C PHE A 223 25.49 -18.52 -21.45
N GLU A 224 24.67 -19.35 -22.09
CA GLU A 224 25.13 -20.32 -23.09
C GLU A 224 25.86 -19.63 -24.25
N LEU A 225 25.28 -18.57 -24.82
CA LEU A 225 25.91 -17.82 -25.91
C LEU A 225 27.25 -17.18 -25.49
N ALA A 226 27.32 -16.60 -24.29
CA ALA A 226 28.55 -16.01 -23.76
C ALA A 226 29.62 -17.08 -23.51
N HIS A 227 29.21 -18.25 -23.01
CA HIS A 227 30.08 -19.38 -22.79
C HIS A 227 30.66 -19.90 -24.11
N THR A 228 29.82 -20.13 -25.13
CA THR A 228 30.28 -20.55 -26.46
C THR A 228 31.20 -19.52 -27.12
N ALA A 229 30.92 -18.22 -26.97
CA ALA A 229 31.78 -17.17 -27.51
C ALA A 229 33.17 -17.16 -26.83
N THR A 230 33.22 -17.42 -25.52
CA THR A 230 34.46 -17.50 -24.77
C THR A 230 35.26 -18.74 -25.16
N GLU A 231 34.62 -19.90 -25.26
CA GLU A 231 35.29 -21.19 -25.54
C GLU A 231 35.69 -21.36 -27.01
N MET A 232 34.80 -21.03 -27.96
CA MET A 232 35.03 -21.32 -29.38
C MET A 232 35.67 -20.16 -30.14
N ARG A 233 35.45 -18.92 -29.68
CA ARG A 233 35.89 -17.72 -30.41
C ARG A 233 36.97 -16.94 -29.67
N GLU A 234 37.37 -17.40 -28.47
CA GLU A 234 38.31 -16.70 -27.57
C GLU A 234 37.92 -15.22 -27.35
N ALA A 235 36.62 -14.92 -27.47
CA ALA A 235 36.09 -13.57 -27.39
C ALA A 235 35.53 -13.34 -25.98
N ALA A 236 35.94 -12.23 -25.36
CA ALA A 236 35.37 -11.83 -24.07
C ALA A 236 33.86 -11.56 -24.22
N ALA A 237 33.05 -12.34 -23.53
CA ALA A 237 31.59 -12.22 -23.54
C ALA A 237 31.02 -12.36 -22.13
N ASN A 238 29.99 -11.57 -21.82
CA ASN A 238 29.28 -11.62 -20.56
C ASN A 238 27.80 -11.92 -20.82
N ALA A 239 27.21 -12.75 -19.96
CA ALA A 239 25.77 -12.96 -19.95
C ALA A 239 25.07 -11.69 -19.47
N HIS A 240 23.95 -11.31 -20.11
CA HIS A 240 23.18 -10.19 -19.58
C HIS A 240 22.49 -10.60 -18.26
N SER A 241 22.53 -9.68 -17.30
CA SER A 241 21.81 -9.80 -16.03
C SER A 241 20.95 -8.56 -15.83
N GLN A 242 19.78 -8.75 -15.22
CA GLN A 242 18.86 -7.66 -14.91
C GLN A 242 18.31 -7.79 -13.49
N ARG A 243 17.83 -6.66 -12.97
CA ARG A 243 17.06 -6.62 -11.74
C ARG A 243 15.65 -7.15 -11.99
N SER A 244 15.27 -8.18 -11.26
CA SER A 244 13.94 -8.78 -11.28
C SER A 244 13.27 -8.67 -9.92
N ILE A 245 11.94 -8.71 -9.91
CA ILE A 245 11.12 -8.64 -8.71
C ILE A 245 10.24 -9.89 -8.70
N MET A 246 10.39 -10.70 -7.65
CA MET A 246 9.50 -11.82 -7.36
C MET A 246 8.52 -11.37 -6.29
N LYS A 247 7.23 -11.35 -6.65
CA LYS A 247 6.14 -11.04 -5.73
C LYS A 247 5.52 -12.34 -5.27
N THR A 248 5.69 -12.65 -3.99
CA THR A 248 5.16 -13.88 -3.39
C THR A 248 4.07 -13.51 -2.39
N THR A 249 2.86 -14.03 -2.60
CA THR A 249 1.73 -13.90 -1.68
C THR A 249 1.44 -15.24 -1.04
N VAL A 250 1.48 -15.31 0.28
CA VAL A 250 1.09 -16.49 1.06
C VAL A 250 -0.14 -16.19 1.89
N GLU A 251 -1.06 -17.14 1.92
CA GLU A 251 -2.12 -17.17 2.92
C GLU A 251 -1.59 -17.86 4.18
N TYR A 252 -1.84 -17.28 5.35
CA TYR A 252 -1.40 -17.85 6.61
C TYR A 252 -2.50 -17.78 7.67
N ASP A 253 -2.39 -18.67 8.65
CA ASP A 253 -3.27 -18.64 9.82
C ASP A 253 -2.71 -17.62 10.82
N PRO A 254 -3.51 -16.67 11.33
CA PRO A 254 -3.04 -15.70 12.31
C PRO A 254 -2.48 -16.32 13.60
N GLU A 255 -2.87 -17.55 13.95
CA GLU A 255 -2.35 -18.29 15.11
C GLU A 255 -0.96 -18.88 14.85
N ASN A 256 -0.63 -19.17 13.58
CA ASN A 256 0.68 -19.64 13.16
C ASN A 256 1.38 -18.52 12.37
N LEU A 257 2.02 -17.61 13.11
CA LEU A 257 2.69 -16.45 12.54
C LEU A 257 3.74 -16.86 11.50
N VAL A 258 3.63 -16.27 10.32
CA VAL A 258 4.65 -16.36 9.28
C VAL A 258 5.48 -15.09 9.30
N TRP A 259 6.78 -15.24 9.55
CA TRP A 259 7.71 -14.11 9.57
C TRP A 259 7.99 -13.63 8.15
N ILE A 260 8.10 -12.31 8.00
CA ILE A 260 8.47 -11.67 6.72
C ILE A 260 9.86 -12.16 6.29
N GLU A 261 10.72 -12.30 7.29
CA GLU A 261 12.05 -12.88 7.26
C GLU A 261 12.11 -14.25 6.60
N ASP A 262 11.23 -15.16 7.02
CA ASP A 262 11.25 -16.53 6.55
C ASP A 262 10.87 -16.59 5.07
N LEU A 263 9.94 -15.72 4.61
CA LEU A 263 9.71 -15.55 3.18
C LEU A 263 10.94 -14.98 2.48
N VAL A 264 11.57 -13.94 3.00
CA VAL A 264 12.76 -13.35 2.37
C VAL A 264 13.89 -14.39 2.26
N GLU A 265 14.10 -15.20 3.29
CA GLU A 265 15.10 -16.27 3.32
C GLU A 265 14.75 -17.40 2.33
N LEU A 266 13.47 -17.76 2.18
CA LEU A 266 13.03 -18.78 1.21
C LEU A 266 13.39 -18.42 -0.24
N HIS A 267 13.44 -17.12 -0.56
CA HIS A 267 13.71 -16.63 -1.90
C HIS A 267 15.20 -16.37 -2.20
N ARG A 268 16.07 -16.48 -1.20
CA ARG A 268 17.50 -16.18 -1.29
C ARG A 268 18.30 -17.39 -1.79
#